data_AF-A0AAV1VLG9-F1
#
_entry.id   AF-A0AAV1VLG9-F1
#
_cell.length_a   1.000
_cell.length_b   1.000
_cell.length_c   1.000
_cell.angle_alpha   90.00
_cell.angle_beta   90.00
_cell.angle_gamma   90.00
#
_symmetry.space_group_name_H-M   'P 1'
#
loop_
_entity.id
_entity.type
_entity.pdbx_description
1 polymer ?
#
loop_
_entity_poly.entity_id
_entity_poly.type
_entity_poly.pdbx_seq_one_letter_code
_entity_poly.pdbx_strand_id
1 'polypeptide(L)'
;MPFQTPMSALGLPQTRRRDVIATGAKEAAVFRQRRLIVSGTLLALGLCVVMIWRLVLQLPSAEASPLYLTMESDPDPWHHVGKVEPLAEEKERSQMKNQLVTRGFHDEKRIVVVLTHFRDSDACAQALVDARATAFLASRVHFCVFEELYLAQEVTCVQRFCEQQKKDCKQLLRSGQLRTKRRDASGAVGAAVARYVAEGMVERTFAEEFYLSIDPAVVVFTQMWDLVLLKQWYSVGNDMAVLSVAPKSIDVRGLANSTMLVQCSARICSKSEDAVVEFNPPEPIPRQGAALFAPVLHTQYSEAFHFGPVRALLDVRSDPHTPLISAGLEYARATRFWTRGYDFYAPNEDVLFGRYRWQEPPLPMSSGSMDDNTDKERQQRMDKANQRIRQLLGLPVSAQHDELEQMEVYALGTQRSMAAWLDFSGIDPRAPYNESTTNQFTRCDAVASGRVHYVPY
;
A
#
# COMPACT_ATOMS: atom_id res chain seq x y z
N MET A 1 -21.48 -6.26 5.42
CA MET A 1 -21.76 -4.91 4.84
C MET A 1 -21.03 -4.82 3.50
N PRO A 2 -21.51 -4.06 2.49
CA PRO A 2 -20.76 -3.87 1.26
C PRO A 2 -19.49 -3.06 1.54
N PHE A 3 -18.34 -3.52 1.06
CA PHE A 3 -17.09 -2.76 1.15
C PHE A 3 -17.25 -1.40 0.45
N GLN A 4 -17.05 -0.31 1.18
CA GLN A 4 -16.79 0.99 0.57
C GLN A 4 -15.40 0.92 -0.07
N THR A 5 -15.33 0.52 -1.33
CA THR A 5 -14.07 0.59 -2.10
C THR A 5 -13.74 2.06 -2.38
N PRO A 6 -12.46 2.42 -2.63
CA PRO A 6 -12.06 3.78 -3.02
C PRO A 6 -12.67 4.28 -4.34
N MET A 7 -13.42 3.43 -5.08
CA MET A 7 -14.38 3.87 -6.09
C MET A 7 -15.34 4.94 -5.56
N SER A 8 -15.77 4.80 -4.29
CA SER A 8 -16.65 5.77 -3.61
C SER A 8 -15.99 7.13 -3.42
N ALA A 9 -14.69 7.17 -3.09
CA ALA A 9 -13.91 8.41 -2.93
C ALA A 9 -13.66 9.13 -4.26
N LEU A 10 -13.75 8.42 -5.39
CA LEU A 10 -13.63 8.96 -6.74
C LEU A 10 -15.00 9.17 -7.43
N GLY A 11 -16.11 8.90 -6.75
CA GLY A 11 -17.46 9.03 -7.30
C GLY A 11 -17.79 8.07 -8.45
N LEU A 12 -17.04 6.98 -8.62
CA LEU A 12 -17.19 6.05 -9.73
C LEU A 12 -18.13 4.87 -9.39
N PRO A 13 -19.05 4.50 -10.30
CA PRO A 13 -20.00 3.42 -10.03
C PRO A 13 -19.30 2.05 -9.99
N GLN A 14 -19.55 1.28 -8.92
CA GLN A 14 -19.10 -0.12 -8.84
C GLN A 14 -19.77 -0.94 -9.96
N THR A 15 -19.00 -1.42 -10.93
CA THR A 15 -19.52 -2.23 -12.05
C THR A 15 -19.85 -3.65 -11.60
N ARG A 16 -21.02 -3.83 -10.97
CA ARG A 16 -21.62 -5.15 -10.80
C ARG A 16 -22.00 -5.68 -12.20
N ARG A 17 -21.40 -6.79 -12.62
CA ARG A 17 -21.77 -7.48 -13.87
C ARG A 17 -23.19 -8.03 -13.69
N ARG A 18 -24.21 -7.27 -14.10
CA ARG A 18 -25.58 -7.78 -14.27
C ARG A 18 -25.65 -8.55 -15.57
N ASP A 19 -26.35 -9.68 -15.55
CA ASP A 19 -26.55 -10.49 -16.75
C ASP A 19 -27.24 -9.71 -17.85
N VAL A 20 -26.81 -9.98 -19.08
CA VAL A 20 -27.25 -9.28 -20.28
C VAL A 20 -28.63 -9.78 -20.68
N ILE A 21 -29.64 -8.91 -20.59
CA ILE A 21 -30.81 -8.88 -21.49
C ILE A 21 -31.42 -7.46 -21.48
N ALA A 22 -31.79 -6.98 -22.68
CA ALA A 22 -32.68 -5.83 -22.95
C ALA A 22 -32.26 -4.38 -22.57
N THR A 23 -31.22 -3.81 -23.23
CA THR A 23 -31.04 -2.33 -23.33
C THR A 23 -30.51 -1.80 -24.68
N GLY A 24 -30.52 -2.60 -25.75
CA GLY A 24 -29.80 -2.30 -27.01
C GLY A 24 -30.23 -1.07 -27.84
N ALA A 25 -31.38 -0.44 -27.56
CA ALA A 25 -31.93 0.62 -28.42
C ALA A 25 -31.53 2.06 -28.04
N LYS A 26 -31.41 2.38 -26.74
CA LYS A 26 -31.15 3.76 -26.28
C LYS A 26 -29.69 4.17 -26.39
N GLU A 27 -28.75 3.26 -26.12
CA GLU A 27 -27.31 3.56 -26.16
C GLU A 27 -26.81 3.81 -27.59
N ALA A 28 -27.37 3.11 -28.57
CA ALA A 28 -27.01 3.26 -29.98
C ALA A 28 -27.30 4.66 -30.56
N ALA A 29 -28.32 5.36 -30.03
CA ALA A 29 -28.65 6.73 -30.44
C ALA A 29 -27.64 7.74 -29.87
N VAL A 30 -27.32 7.63 -28.57
CA VAL A 30 -26.34 8.49 -27.88
C VAL A 30 -24.95 8.36 -28.50
N PHE A 31 -24.57 7.15 -28.93
CA PHE A 31 -23.26 6.91 -29.55
C PHE A 31 -23.11 7.61 -30.92
N ARG A 32 -24.19 7.71 -31.72
CA ARG A 32 -24.17 8.45 -33.00
C ARG A 32 -24.02 9.95 -32.79
N GLN A 33 -24.76 10.50 -31.81
CA GLN A 33 -24.70 11.93 -31.49
C GLN A 33 -23.31 12.35 -30.98
N ARG A 34 -22.67 11.51 -30.15
CA ARG A 34 -21.28 11.74 -29.68
C ARG A 34 -20.25 11.71 -30.81
N ARG A 35 -20.39 10.83 -31.81
CA ARG A 35 -19.46 10.78 -32.96
C ARG A 35 -19.49 12.05 -33.81
N LEU A 36 -20.66 12.63 -34.04
CA LEU A 36 -20.79 13.89 -34.81
C LEU A 36 -20.15 15.09 -34.10
N ILE A 37 -20.26 15.16 -32.76
CA ILE A 37 -19.62 16.21 -31.97
C ILE A 37 -18.09 16.08 -32.01
N VAL A 38 -17.56 14.86 -31.89
CA VAL A 38 -16.10 14.61 -31.94
C VAL A 38 -15.51 14.87 -33.33
N SER A 39 -16.22 14.57 -34.43
CA SER A 39 -15.71 14.92 -35.77
C SER A 39 -15.70 16.44 -36.02
N GLY A 40 -16.67 17.18 -35.44
CA GLY A 40 -16.70 18.64 -35.52
C GLY A 40 -15.54 19.31 -34.78
N THR A 41 -15.20 18.86 -33.57
CA THR A 41 -14.11 19.45 -32.78
C THR A 41 -12.72 19.15 -33.35
N LEU A 42 -12.50 17.97 -33.92
CA LEU A 42 -11.24 17.63 -34.60
C LEU A 42 -10.98 18.49 -35.85
N LEU A 43 -12.03 18.80 -36.62
CA LEU A 43 -11.94 19.70 -37.78
C LEU A 43 -11.56 21.13 -37.38
N ALA A 44 -12.14 21.64 -36.29
CA ALA A 44 -11.81 22.97 -35.77
C ALA A 44 -10.36 23.05 -35.27
N LEU A 45 -9.89 22.04 -34.53
CA LEU A 45 -8.50 21.96 -34.06
C LEU A 45 -7.49 21.90 -35.21
N GLY A 46 -7.78 21.14 -36.27
CA GLY A 46 -6.93 21.07 -37.48
C GLY A 46 -6.74 22.43 -38.14
N LEU A 47 -7.81 23.23 -38.25
CA LEU A 47 -7.73 24.58 -38.82
C LEU A 47 -6.90 25.54 -37.95
N CYS A 48 -7.02 25.47 -36.62
CA CYS A 48 -6.20 26.26 -35.71
C CYS A 48 -4.69 25.94 -35.82
N VAL A 49 -4.32 24.66 -35.92
CA VAL A 49 -2.91 24.26 -36.09
C VAL A 49 -2.33 24.78 -37.41
N VAL A 50 -3.08 24.74 -38.51
CA VAL A 50 -2.64 25.28 -39.81
C VAL A 50 -2.43 26.80 -39.76
N MET A 51 -3.29 27.54 -39.05
CA MET A 51 -3.12 29.00 -38.89
C MET A 51 -1.90 29.35 -38.04
N ILE A 52 -1.65 28.63 -36.95
CA ILE A 52 -0.46 28.82 -36.10
C ILE A 52 0.82 28.49 -36.89
N TRP A 53 0.82 27.42 -37.68
CA TRP A 53 1.99 27.02 -38.46
C TRP A 53 2.34 28.04 -39.56
N ARG A 54 1.34 28.70 -40.17
CA ARG A 54 1.58 29.82 -41.10
C ARG A 54 2.15 31.08 -40.43
N LEU A 55 1.82 31.34 -39.16
CA LEU A 55 2.38 32.45 -38.40
C LEU A 55 3.86 32.21 -38.01
N VAL A 56 4.22 30.98 -37.65
CA VAL A 56 5.60 30.62 -37.27
C VAL A 56 6.57 30.69 -38.46
N LEU A 57 6.10 30.40 -39.68
CA LEU A 57 6.93 30.42 -40.91
C LEU A 57 7.26 31.83 -41.44
N GLN A 58 6.86 32.91 -40.76
CA GLN A 58 7.14 34.31 -41.17
C GLN A 58 8.19 35.04 -40.32
N LEU A 59 8.84 34.36 -39.37
CA LEU A 59 9.87 34.96 -38.50
C LEU A 59 11.29 34.63 -39.00
N PRO A 60 12.17 35.63 -39.19
CA PRO A 60 13.56 35.38 -39.55
C PRO A 60 14.37 34.86 -38.35
N SER A 61 15.29 33.93 -38.62
CA SER A 61 16.15 33.30 -37.61
C SER A 61 17.28 34.23 -37.17
N ALA A 62 17.47 34.39 -35.85
CA ALA A 62 18.63 35.06 -35.28
C ALA A 62 19.85 34.11 -35.24
N GLU A 63 21.01 34.61 -35.64
CA GLU A 63 22.28 33.86 -35.68
C GLU A 63 22.91 33.74 -34.28
N ALA A 64 23.68 32.67 -34.08
CA ALA A 64 24.50 32.46 -32.90
C ALA A 64 25.95 32.91 -33.14
N SER A 65 26.66 33.26 -32.08
CA SER A 65 28.12 33.41 -32.10
C SER A 65 28.73 33.00 -30.74
N PRO A 66 29.82 32.21 -30.73
CA PRO A 66 30.46 31.74 -29.50
C PRO A 66 31.61 32.64 -29.05
N LEU A 67 32.03 32.51 -27.79
CA LEU A 67 33.26 33.13 -27.27
C LEU A 67 34.06 32.13 -26.44
N TYR A 68 35.36 32.02 -26.75
CA TYR A 68 36.38 31.19 -26.10
C TYR A 68 37.15 31.98 -25.04
N LEU A 69 37.82 31.28 -24.10
CA LEU A 69 39.13 31.55 -23.44
C LEU A 69 39.24 30.60 -22.20
N THR A 70 40.00 29.49 -22.24
CA THR A 70 41.40 29.32 -21.73
C THR A 70 41.59 29.65 -20.24
N MET A 71 41.78 28.67 -19.33
CA MET A 71 43.00 27.87 -19.02
C MET A 71 44.02 28.58 -18.12
N GLU A 72 44.26 28.06 -16.91
CA GLU A 72 45.57 27.93 -16.21
C GLU A 72 45.42 27.11 -14.89
N SER A 73 46.46 26.98 -14.05
CA SER A 73 46.71 25.75 -13.25
C SER A 73 47.52 25.89 -11.94
N ASP A 74 47.30 24.92 -11.01
CA ASP A 74 48.21 24.10 -10.15
C ASP A 74 49.66 24.56 -9.77
N PRO A 75 50.32 24.00 -8.69
CA PRO A 75 49.87 23.10 -7.59
C PRO A 75 50.48 23.33 -6.15
N ASP A 76 50.08 22.50 -5.15
CA ASP A 76 50.89 21.87 -4.06
C ASP A 76 51.61 22.70 -2.92
N PRO A 77 52.14 22.09 -1.81
CA PRO A 77 51.70 20.90 -1.03
C PRO A 77 51.91 20.93 0.54
N TRP A 78 51.44 19.86 1.22
CA TRP A 78 51.83 19.24 2.53
C TRP A 78 52.24 20.06 3.80
N HIS A 79 51.60 19.73 4.93
CA HIS A 79 52.29 19.54 6.23
C HIS A 79 51.62 18.48 7.12
N HIS A 80 52.38 17.44 7.53
CA HIS A 80 51.97 16.48 8.56
C HIS A 80 52.42 16.96 9.96
N VAL A 81 51.54 16.83 10.96
CA VAL A 81 51.93 16.72 12.38
C VAL A 81 51.18 15.55 12.99
N GLY A 82 51.93 14.54 13.46
CA GLY A 82 51.33 13.38 14.11
C GLY A 82 50.83 13.69 15.51
N LYS A 83 49.63 13.21 15.83
CA LYS A 83 49.11 13.15 17.20
C LYS A 83 48.52 11.77 17.42
N VAL A 84 49.00 11.08 18.46
CA VAL A 84 48.50 9.75 18.83
C VAL A 84 47.19 9.96 19.58
N GLU A 85 46.05 9.70 18.92
CA GLU A 85 44.74 9.61 19.60
C GLU A 85 44.68 8.31 20.43
N PRO A 86 43.97 8.29 21.57
CA PRO A 86 43.84 7.07 22.38
C PRO A 86 42.95 6.03 21.67
N LEU A 87 43.31 4.75 21.81
CA LEU A 87 42.57 3.58 21.27
C LEU A 87 41.08 3.49 21.68
N ALA A 88 40.62 4.32 22.63
CA ALA A 88 39.21 4.47 22.98
C ALA A 88 38.47 5.40 22.00
N GLU A 89 39.04 6.57 21.67
CA GLU A 89 38.44 7.53 20.74
C GLU A 89 38.37 6.97 19.32
N GLU A 90 39.35 6.18 18.89
CA GLU A 90 39.30 5.50 17.59
C GLU A 90 38.19 4.44 17.53
N LYS A 91 37.85 3.82 18.66
CA LYS A 91 36.78 2.81 18.77
C LYS A 91 35.40 3.46 18.80
N GLU A 92 35.24 4.57 19.51
CA GLU A 92 34.03 5.40 19.47
C GLU A 92 33.85 6.06 18.10
N ARG A 93 34.92 6.61 17.51
CA ARG A 93 34.91 7.16 16.13
C ARG A 93 34.64 6.07 15.10
N SER A 94 35.02 4.81 15.33
CA SER A 94 34.68 3.66 14.48
C SER A 94 33.21 3.24 14.65
N GLN A 95 32.66 3.21 15.88
CA GLN A 95 31.23 2.97 16.10
C GLN A 95 30.37 4.11 15.53
N MET A 96 30.80 5.37 15.69
CA MET A 96 30.10 6.55 15.18
C MET A 96 30.25 6.69 13.65
N LYS A 97 31.36 6.25 13.04
CA LYS A 97 31.48 6.09 11.58
C LYS A 97 30.65 4.92 11.04
N ASN A 98 30.50 3.82 11.78
CA ASN A 98 29.57 2.75 11.42
C ASN A 98 28.10 3.15 11.57
N GLN A 99 27.79 4.13 12.44
CA GLN A 99 26.49 4.82 12.44
C GLN A 99 26.36 5.86 11.31
N LEU A 100 27.47 6.27 10.70
CA LEU A 100 27.51 7.17 9.54
C LEU A 100 27.72 6.42 8.22
N VAL A 101 27.11 5.24 8.08
CA VAL A 101 26.75 4.74 6.75
C VAL A 101 25.76 5.76 6.19
N THR A 102 26.22 6.58 5.25
CA THR A 102 25.36 7.55 4.57
C THR A 102 24.14 6.82 4.03
N ARG A 103 22.92 7.34 4.31
CA ARG A 103 21.63 6.93 3.70
C ARG A 103 21.61 7.30 2.21
N GLY A 104 22.63 6.88 1.47
CA GLY A 104 22.72 6.98 0.04
C GLY A 104 21.62 6.13 -0.62
N PHE A 105 21.31 6.44 -1.86
CA PHE A 105 20.35 5.64 -2.61
C PHE A 105 21.00 4.31 -3.01
N HIS A 106 20.46 3.20 -2.49
CA HIS A 106 20.90 1.83 -2.81
C HIS A 106 19.93 1.18 -3.80
N ASP A 107 20.35 1.06 -5.06
CA ASP A 107 19.55 0.43 -6.12
C ASP A 107 19.66 -1.10 -6.09
N GLU A 108 20.67 -1.67 -5.43
CA GLU A 108 20.89 -3.11 -5.34
C GLU A 108 19.91 -3.85 -4.41
N LYS A 109 19.09 -3.11 -3.66
CA LYS A 109 18.17 -3.63 -2.64
C LYS A 109 17.13 -4.59 -3.22
N ARG A 110 16.90 -5.70 -2.50
CA ARG A 110 15.89 -6.71 -2.84
C ARG A 110 14.52 -6.28 -2.32
N ILE A 111 13.46 -6.70 -3.02
CA ILE A 111 12.06 -6.45 -2.63
C ILE A 111 11.34 -7.79 -2.51
N VAL A 112 10.87 -8.12 -1.31
CA VAL A 112 10.01 -9.29 -1.06
C VAL A 112 8.55 -8.88 -1.19
N VAL A 113 7.93 -9.27 -2.30
CA VAL A 113 6.50 -9.08 -2.55
C VAL A 113 5.71 -10.15 -1.80
N VAL A 114 4.95 -9.73 -0.80
CA VAL A 114 4.09 -10.58 0.04
C VAL A 114 2.68 -10.53 -0.53
N LEU A 115 2.17 -11.69 -0.93
CA LEU A 115 0.90 -11.85 -1.63
C LEU A 115 0.00 -12.80 -0.85
N THR A 116 -1.17 -12.30 -0.43
CA THR A 116 -2.27 -13.14 0.06
C THR A 116 -3.35 -13.23 -1.00
N HIS A 117 -3.69 -14.45 -1.38
CA HIS A 117 -4.52 -14.73 -2.53
C HIS A 117 -5.70 -15.62 -2.14
N PHE A 118 -6.94 -15.18 -2.37
CA PHE A 118 -8.14 -16.00 -2.16
C PHE A 118 -8.88 -16.19 -3.48
N ARG A 119 -8.68 -17.35 -4.11
CA ARG A 119 -9.27 -17.77 -5.40
C ARG A 119 -8.94 -16.81 -6.56
N ASP A 120 -9.29 -17.15 -7.81
CA ASP A 120 -8.81 -16.44 -9.03
C ASP A 120 -7.29 -16.53 -9.26
N SER A 121 -6.77 -17.76 -9.36
CA SER A 121 -5.35 -18.04 -9.62
C SER A 121 -4.80 -17.43 -10.92
N ASP A 122 -5.65 -17.08 -11.88
CA ASP A 122 -5.26 -16.40 -13.11
C ASP A 122 -4.87 -14.93 -12.84
N ALA A 123 -5.62 -14.21 -11.99
CA ALA A 123 -5.24 -12.88 -11.54
C ALA A 123 -3.90 -12.88 -10.77
N CYS A 124 -3.68 -13.86 -9.88
CA CYS A 124 -2.41 -13.99 -9.16
C CYS A 124 -1.23 -14.31 -10.07
N ALA A 125 -1.38 -15.23 -11.02
CA ALA A 125 -0.33 -15.52 -11.99
C ALA A 125 0.00 -14.28 -12.84
N GLN A 126 -1.02 -13.54 -13.31
CA GLN A 126 -0.82 -12.30 -14.05
C GLN A 126 -0.11 -11.23 -13.20
N ALA A 127 -0.41 -11.12 -11.90
CA ALA A 127 0.30 -10.20 -11.00
C ALA A 127 1.79 -10.55 -10.86
N LEU A 128 2.16 -11.84 -10.81
CA LEU A 128 3.57 -12.28 -10.83
C LEU A 128 4.27 -11.94 -12.15
N VAL A 129 3.58 -12.09 -13.29
CA VAL A 129 4.08 -11.70 -14.62
C VAL A 129 4.27 -10.19 -14.70
N ASP A 130 3.22 -9.41 -14.40
CA ASP A 130 3.21 -7.95 -14.47
C ASP A 130 4.29 -7.34 -13.55
N ALA A 131 4.41 -7.82 -12.31
CA ALA A 131 5.41 -7.36 -11.35
C ALA A 131 6.83 -7.48 -11.90
N ARG A 132 7.17 -8.58 -12.58
CA ARG A 132 8.52 -8.78 -13.14
C ARG A 132 8.69 -8.08 -14.48
N ALA A 133 7.68 -8.08 -15.34
CA ALA A 133 7.74 -7.46 -16.67
C ALA A 133 7.78 -5.92 -16.62
N THR A 134 7.30 -5.32 -15.53
CA THR A 134 7.30 -3.86 -15.32
C THR A 134 8.32 -3.37 -14.30
N ALA A 135 9.07 -4.27 -13.64
CA ALA A 135 10.18 -3.89 -12.78
C ALA A 135 11.39 -3.40 -13.60
N PHE A 136 12.10 -2.40 -13.08
CA PHE A 136 13.39 -1.95 -13.58
C PHE A 136 14.44 -3.07 -13.50
N LEU A 137 14.48 -3.81 -12.39
CA LEU A 137 15.38 -4.95 -12.21
C LEU A 137 14.61 -6.19 -11.72
N ALA A 138 14.03 -6.93 -12.65
CA ALA A 138 13.22 -8.13 -12.39
C ALA A 138 13.92 -9.28 -11.62
N SER A 139 15.24 -9.18 -11.36
CA SER A 139 16.02 -10.09 -10.51
C SER A 139 16.05 -9.70 -9.03
N ARG A 140 15.70 -8.45 -8.65
CA ARG A 140 15.60 -8.02 -7.23
C ARG A 140 14.29 -8.43 -6.57
N VAL A 141 13.32 -8.87 -7.36
CA VAL A 141 11.94 -9.14 -6.92
C VAL A 141 11.80 -10.59 -6.47
N HIS A 142 11.50 -10.78 -5.19
CA HIS A 142 11.16 -12.06 -4.58
C HIS A 142 9.66 -12.10 -4.27
N PHE A 143 9.07 -13.29 -4.16
CA PHE A 143 7.64 -13.50 -3.96
C PHE A 143 7.39 -14.51 -2.84
N CYS A 144 6.54 -14.12 -1.89
CA CYS A 144 5.93 -14.99 -0.89
C CYS A 144 4.42 -15.04 -1.15
N VAL A 145 3.93 -16.11 -1.79
CA VAL A 145 2.52 -16.29 -2.12
C VAL A 145 1.86 -17.24 -1.13
N PHE A 146 0.90 -16.75 -0.35
CA PHE A 146 -0.03 -17.60 0.37
C PHE A 146 -1.36 -17.63 -0.38
N GLU A 147 -1.78 -18.81 -0.84
CA GLU A 147 -2.98 -19.00 -1.64
C GLU A 147 -4.04 -19.88 -0.96
N GLU A 148 -5.29 -19.44 -1.07
CA GLU A 148 -6.47 -20.08 -0.50
C GLU A 148 -7.45 -20.38 -1.62
N LEU A 149 -7.66 -21.67 -1.90
CA LEU A 149 -8.42 -22.16 -3.05
C LEU A 149 -9.06 -23.52 -2.73
N TYR A 150 -10.11 -23.91 -3.45
CA TYR A 150 -10.67 -25.26 -3.33
C TYR A 150 -9.74 -26.26 -4.02
N LEU A 151 -8.92 -26.98 -3.24
CA LEU A 151 -7.76 -27.72 -3.74
C LEU A 151 -8.10 -28.88 -4.70
N ALA A 152 -9.36 -29.32 -4.72
CA ALA A 152 -9.87 -30.36 -5.62
C ALA A 152 -10.49 -29.81 -6.93
N GLN A 153 -10.69 -28.49 -7.04
CA GLN A 153 -11.45 -27.85 -8.12
C GLN A 153 -10.64 -26.77 -8.86
N GLU A 154 -9.74 -26.08 -8.14
CA GLU A 154 -8.98 -24.94 -8.63
C GLU A 154 -7.49 -25.30 -8.75
N VAL A 155 -6.83 -24.80 -9.80
CA VAL A 155 -5.38 -24.89 -9.98
C VAL A 155 -4.68 -23.74 -9.24
N THR A 156 -3.45 -23.95 -8.80
CA THR A 156 -2.72 -22.95 -8.01
C THR A 156 -2.22 -21.77 -8.85
N CYS A 157 -1.99 -20.63 -8.19
CA CYS A 157 -1.34 -19.47 -8.79
C CYS A 157 0.04 -19.84 -9.38
N VAL A 158 0.80 -20.71 -8.70
CA VAL A 158 2.08 -21.23 -9.22
C VAL A 158 1.88 -22.04 -10.49
N GLN A 159 0.89 -22.93 -10.55
CA GLN A 159 0.63 -23.75 -11.74
C GLN A 159 0.33 -22.85 -12.95
N ARG A 160 -0.58 -21.89 -12.79
CA ARG A 160 -0.90 -20.88 -13.82
C ARG A 160 0.31 -20.06 -14.25
N PHE A 161 1.11 -19.57 -13.30
CA PHE A 161 2.34 -18.83 -13.59
C PHE A 161 3.37 -19.68 -14.34
N CYS A 162 3.52 -20.96 -13.97
CA CYS A 162 4.43 -21.89 -14.65
C CYS A 162 3.94 -22.32 -16.04
N GLU A 163 2.63 -22.35 -16.28
CA GLU A 163 2.05 -22.55 -17.62
C GLU A 163 2.40 -21.38 -18.54
N GLN A 164 2.22 -20.15 -18.05
CA GLN A 164 2.49 -18.90 -18.78
C GLN A 164 3.99 -18.62 -18.97
N GLN A 165 4.82 -18.84 -17.95
CA GLN A 165 6.22 -18.43 -17.88
C GLN A 165 7.16 -19.59 -17.47
N LYS A 166 7.17 -20.67 -18.25
CA LYS A 166 7.87 -21.94 -17.96
C LYS A 166 9.34 -21.81 -17.54
N LYS A 167 10.12 -20.93 -18.19
CA LYS A 167 11.56 -20.75 -17.89
C LYS A 167 11.73 -20.04 -16.54
N ASP A 168 11.05 -18.91 -16.40
CA ASP A 168 11.12 -18.02 -15.25
C ASP A 168 10.59 -18.67 -13.97
N CYS A 169 9.44 -19.36 -14.03
CA CYS A 169 8.95 -20.18 -12.92
C CYS A 169 10.02 -21.17 -12.43
N LYS A 170 10.64 -21.92 -13.36
CA LYS A 170 11.67 -22.92 -13.02
C LYS A 170 12.90 -22.27 -12.39
N GLN A 171 13.28 -21.07 -12.81
CA GLN A 171 14.38 -20.31 -12.21
C GLN A 171 14.01 -19.78 -10.81
N LEU A 172 12.85 -19.15 -10.67
CA LEU A 172 12.40 -18.53 -9.42
C LEU A 172 12.16 -19.55 -8.30
N LEU A 173 11.59 -20.72 -8.62
CA LEU A 173 11.42 -21.82 -7.66
C LEU A 173 12.78 -22.39 -7.22
N ARG A 174 13.72 -22.60 -8.15
CA ARG A 174 15.05 -23.16 -7.84
C ARG A 174 15.94 -22.23 -7.02
N SER A 175 15.80 -20.92 -7.22
CA SER A 175 16.56 -19.89 -6.50
C SER A 175 15.90 -19.49 -5.17
N GLY A 176 14.71 -20.01 -4.86
CA GLY A 176 13.93 -19.58 -3.69
C GLY A 176 13.41 -18.14 -3.80
N GLN A 177 13.41 -17.55 -5.00
CA GLN A 177 12.80 -16.25 -5.29
C GLN A 177 11.28 -16.32 -5.40
N LEU A 178 10.70 -17.49 -5.70
CA LEU A 178 9.27 -17.75 -5.57
C LEU A 178 9.05 -18.81 -4.49
N ARG A 179 8.37 -18.42 -3.41
CA ARG A 179 8.03 -19.28 -2.27
C ARG A 179 6.52 -19.28 -2.11
N THR A 180 5.92 -20.45 -1.99
CA THR A 180 4.47 -20.55 -1.84
C THR A 180 4.02 -21.47 -0.69
N LYS A 181 2.87 -21.14 -0.13
CA LYS A 181 2.10 -21.97 0.80
C LYS A 181 0.64 -21.92 0.38
N ARG A 182 -0.12 -22.97 0.69
CA ARG A 182 -1.55 -23.04 0.36
C ARG A 182 -2.39 -23.58 1.51
N ARG A 183 -3.65 -23.14 1.57
CA ARG A 183 -4.70 -23.68 2.44
C ARG A 183 -5.94 -23.96 1.59
N ASP A 184 -6.75 -24.94 1.98
CA ASP A 184 -8.04 -25.13 1.32
C ASP A 184 -8.99 -23.98 1.68
N ALA A 185 -9.72 -23.43 0.70
CA ALA A 185 -10.61 -22.30 0.89
C ALA A 185 -11.71 -22.55 1.95
N SER A 186 -12.09 -23.80 2.22
CA SER A 186 -13.00 -24.15 3.32
C SER A 186 -12.43 -23.81 4.71
N GLY A 187 -11.10 -23.78 4.85
CA GLY A 187 -10.38 -23.38 6.07
C GLY A 187 -10.04 -21.89 6.13
N ALA A 188 -10.54 -21.07 5.21
CA ALA A 188 -10.27 -19.65 5.18
C ALA A 188 -11.00 -18.91 6.32
N VAL A 189 -10.28 -17.99 6.97
CA VAL A 189 -10.72 -17.31 8.19
C VAL A 189 -10.41 -15.81 8.18
N GLY A 190 -10.35 -15.20 7.00
CA GLY A 190 -10.10 -13.77 6.81
C GLY A 190 -8.64 -13.36 6.57
N ALA A 191 -8.48 -12.14 6.05
CA ALA A 191 -7.22 -11.66 5.47
C ALA A 191 -6.07 -11.47 6.49
N ALA A 192 -6.36 -11.13 7.75
CA ALA A 192 -5.32 -10.99 8.79
C ALA A 192 -4.55 -12.30 9.01
N VAL A 193 -5.27 -13.43 9.08
CA VAL A 193 -4.68 -14.75 9.25
C VAL A 193 -3.92 -15.17 7.99
N ALA A 194 -4.45 -14.85 6.80
CA ALA A 194 -3.76 -15.09 5.54
C ALA A 194 -2.42 -14.33 5.47
N ARG A 195 -2.42 -13.05 5.85
CA ARG A 195 -1.21 -12.21 5.87
C ARG A 195 -0.22 -12.68 6.90
N TYR A 196 -0.66 -13.06 8.10
CA TYR A 196 0.23 -13.68 9.09
C TYR A 196 1.00 -14.88 8.50
N VAL A 197 0.34 -15.76 7.74
CA VAL A 197 1.00 -16.91 7.10
C VAL A 197 1.97 -16.48 6.01
N ALA A 198 1.60 -15.51 5.16
CA ALA A 198 2.44 -14.99 4.08
C ALA A 198 3.68 -14.25 4.61
N GLU A 199 3.51 -13.39 5.61
CA GLU A 199 4.58 -12.68 6.33
C GLU A 199 5.55 -13.67 7.00
N GLY A 200 5.03 -14.78 7.54
CA GLY A 200 5.83 -15.86 8.11
C GLY A 200 6.63 -16.68 7.09
N MET A 201 6.58 -16.34 5.81
CA MET A 201 7.44 -16.89 4.75
C MET A 201 8.63 -15.98 4.42
N VAL A 202 8.62 -14.72 4.90
CA VAL A 202 9.72 -13.77 4.72
C VAL A 202 10.86 -14.14 5.67
N GLU A 203 12.03 -14.46 5.12
CA GLU A 203 13.18 -14.88 5.92
C GLU A 203 13.86 -13.69 6.61
N ARG A 204 14.39 -13.90 7.81
CA ARG A 204 15.16 -12.89 8.56
C ARG A 204 16.44 -12.43 7.82
N THR A 205 16.91 -13.20 6.84
CA THR A 205 18.02 -12.84 5.92
C THR A 205 17.70 -11.67 4.99
N PHE A 206 16.44 -11.22 4.94
CA PHE A 206 16.01 -10.01 4.24
C PHE A 206 15.85 -8.80 5.16
N ALA A 207 16.22 -8.83 6.46
CA ALA A 207 15.94 -7.74 7.41
C ALA A 207 16.40 -6.34 6.94
N GLU A 208 17.53 -6.26 6.24
CA GLU A 208 18.12 -5.03 5.67
C GLU A 208 17.65 -4.72 4.22
N GLU A 209 16.63 -5.44 3.75
CA GLU A 209 16.00 -5.31 2.43
C GLU A 209 14.58 -4.74 2.56
N PHE A 210 13.85 -4.65 1.45
CA PHE A 210 12.51 -4.10 1.42
C PHE A 210 11.44 -5.18 1.21
N TYR A 211 10.21 -4.88 1.62
CA TYR A 211 9.03 -5.69 1.31
C TYR A 211 7.96 -4.82 0.65
N LEU A 212 7.10 -5.46 -0.15
CA LEU A 212 5.88 -4.90 -0.69
C LEU A 212 4.72 -5.83 -0.36
N SER A 213 3.77 -5.40 0.46
CA SER A 213 2.58 -6.18 0.83
C SER A 213 1.36 -5.64 0.12
N ILE A 214 0.70 -6.49 -0.65
CA ILE A 214 -0.37 -6.16 -1.61
C ILE A 214 -1.32 -7.36 -1.85
N ASP A 215 -2.54 -7.08 -2.30
CA ASP A 215 -3.48 -8.09 -2.82
C ASP A 215 -3.29 -8.24 -4.35
N PRO A 216 -2.89 -9.43 -4.86
CA PRO A 216 -2.67 -9.67 -6.28
C PRO A 216 -3.93 -9.54 -7.14
N ALA A 217 -5.10 -9.85 -6.60
CA ALA A 217 -6.37 -9.73 -7.32
C ALA A 217 -6.86 -8.27 -7.39
N VAL A 218 -6.23 -7.36 -6.63
CA VAL A 218 -6.49 -5.92 -6.68
C VAL A 218 -5.42 -5.15 -7.44
N VAL A 219 -4.12 -5.45 -7.38
CA VAL A 219 -3.10 -4.51 -7.92
C VAL A 219 -2.86 -4.56 -9.45
N VAL A 220 -2.39 -3.43 -9.99
CA VAL A 220 -1.78 -3.26 -11.32
C VAL A 220 -0.48 -2.45 -11.16
N PHE A 221 0.63 -2.97 -11.67
CA PHE A 221 1.92 -2.30 -11.59
C PHE A 221 2.10 -1.21 -12.66
N THR A 222 2.81 -0.14 -12.32
CA THR A 222 3.37 0.81 -13.29
C THR A 222 4.78 0.41 -13.72
N GLN A 223 5.30 1.05 -14.77
CA GLN A 223 6.68 0.84 -15.21
C GLN A 223 7.68 1.33 -14.15
N MET A 224 8.74 0.56 -13.93
CA MET A 224 9.81 0.80 -12.95
C MET A 224 9.31 0.95 -11.50
N TRP A 225 8.21 0.28 -11.14
CA TRP A 225 7.57 0.40 -9.82
C TRP A 225 8.53 0.14 -8.64
N ASP A 226 9.45 -0.80 -8.79
CA ASP A 226 10.48 -1.19 -7.82
C ASP A 226 11.47 -0.06 -7.57
N LEU A 227 11.98 0.54 -8.64
CA LEU A 227 12.88 1.69 -8.59
C LEU A 227 12.18 2.93 -8.03
N VAL A 228 10.91 3.16 -8.40
CA VAL A 228 10.12 4.30 -7.92
C VAL A 228 9.81 4.18 -6.43
N LEU A 229 9.44 3.00 -5.92
CA LEU A 229 9.22 2.80 -4.47
C LEU A 229 10.49 3.02 -3.66
N LEU A 230 11.63 2.49 -4.11
CA LEU A 230 12.92 2.73 -3.45
C LEU A 230 13.25 4.22 -3.44
N LYS A 231 13.14 4.92 -4.57
CA LYS A 231 13.39 6.38 -4.65
C LYS A 231 12.48 7.18 -3.72
N GLN A 232 11.18 6.87 -3.70
CA GLN A 232 10.23 7.52 -2.80
C GLN A 232 10.56 7.24 -1.33
N TRP A 233 10.91 6.02 -0.96
CA TRP A 233 11.29 5.71 0.42
C TRP A 233 12.60 6.41 0.82
N TYR A 234 13.61 6.42 -0.06
CA TYR A 234 14.86 7.12 0.21
C TYR A 234 14.66 8.64 0.38
N SER A 235 13.78 9.27 -0.41
CA SER A 235 13.52 10.72 -0.33
C SER A 235 12.75 11.17 0.92
N VAL A 236 12.09 10.27 1.65
CA VAL A 236 11.43 10.60 2.93
C VAL A 236 12.42 11.00 4.03
N GLY A 237 13.66 10.49 4.00
CA GLY A 237 14.67 10.79 5.04
C GLY A 237 14.44 10.15 6.42
N ASN A 238 13.41 9.32 6.59
CA ASN A 238 13.13 8.55 7.81
C ASN A 238 13.39 7.05 7.56
N ASP A 239 14.16 6.38 8.42
CA ASP A 239 14.49 4.94 8.29
C ASP A 239 13.38 4.02 8.86
N MET A 240 12.43 4.58 9.59
CA MET A 240 11.23 3.93 10.11
C MET A 240 10.00 4.25 9.24
N ALA A 241 10.20 4.75 8.02
CA ALA A 241 9.12 5.04 7.08
C ALA A 241 8.49 3.76 6.52
N VAL A 242 7.16 3.75 6.48
CA VAL A 242 6.33 2.79 5.74
C VAL A 242 5.50 3.60 4.74
N LEU A 243 5.74 3.39 3.44
CA LEU A 243 4.88 3.97 2.40
C LEU A 243 3.57 3.20 2.38
N SER A 244 2.42 3.85 2.59
CA SER A 244 1.13 3.16 2.63
C SER A 244 -0.04 4.06 2.24
N VAL A 245 -0.89 3.59 1.34
CA VAL A 245 -2.17 4.18 0.95
C VAL A 245 -2.90 3.17 0.07
N ALA A 246 -4.23 3.04 0.16
CA ALA A 246 -4.94 2.23 -0.83
C ALA A 246 -4.78 2.86 -2.24
N PRO A 247 -4.41 2.11 -3.30
CA PRO A 247 -4.14 2.67 -4.63
C PRO A 247 -5.33 3.38 -5.30
N LYS A 248 -5.06 4.24 -6.29
CA LYS A 248 -6.09 4.79 -7.19
C LYS A 248 -6.75 3.68 -8.01
N SER A 249 -8.04 3.80 -8.35
CA SER A 249 -8.65 2.84 -9.29
C SER A 249 -7.91 2.84 -10.63
N ILE A 250 -7.75 1.68 -11.26
CA ILE A 250 -7.22 1.55 -12.61
C ILE A 250 -8.02 2.38 -13.63
N ASP A 251 -9.29 2.65 -13.36
CA ASP A 251 -10.19 3.43 -14.21
C ASP A 251 -9.80 4.91 -14.34
N VAL A 252 -9.00 5.45 -13.40
CA VAL A 252 -8.47 6.83 -13.46
C VAL A 252 -7.02 6.90 -13.98
N ARG A 253 -6.45 5.77 -14.41
CA ARG A 253 -5.09 5.73 -14.98
C ARG A 253 -5.02 6.55 -16.28
N GLY A 254 -4.05 7.46 -16.35
CA GLY A 254 -3.85 8.35 -17.50
C GLY A 254 -4.71 9.61 -17.50
N LEU A 255 -5.58 9.81 -16.49
CA LEU A 255 -6.18 11.11 -16.23
C LEU A 255 -5.14 12.07 -15.61
N ALA A 256 -5.43 13.37 -15.64
CA ALA A 256 -4.52 14.42 -15.18
C ALA A 256 -4.13 14.21 -13.71
N ASN A 257 -2.85 13.97 -13.45
CA ASN A 257 -2.33 13.58 -12.14
C ASN A 257 -2.08 14.79 -11.22
N SER A 258 -3.11 15.62 -11.06
CA SER A 258 -3.12 16.83 -10.23
C SER A 258 -3.39 16.55 -8.74
N THR A 259 -3.75 15.32 -8.40
CA THR A 259 -4.03 14.89 -7.03
C THR A 259 -3.23 13.64 -6.66
N MET A 260 -2.89 13.52 -5.39
CA MET A 260 -2.44 12.27 -4.77
C MET A 260 -3.49 11.78 -3.78
N LEU A 261 -3.41 10.50 -3.39
CA LEU A 261 -4.30 9.92 -2.38
C LEU A 261 -3.64 9.98 -1.01
N VAL A 262 -4.43 10.24 0.04
CA VAL A 262 -4.01 10.12 1.44
C VAL A 262 -5.11 9.43 2.25
N GLN A 263 -4.74 8.55 3.18
CA GLN A 263 -5.68 8.09 4.21
C GLN A 263 -5.64 9.07 5.39
N CYS A 264 -6.79 9.67 5.70
CA CYS A 264 -6.88 10.78 6.63
C CYS A 264 -8.25 10.92 7.33
N SER A 265 -9.21 10.02 7.10
CA SER A 265 -10.50 10.01 7.81
C SER A 265 -10.89 8.61 8.30
N ALA A 266 -11.66 8.55 9.39
CA ALA A 266 -12.00 7.30 10.07
C ALA A 266 -13.35 7.40 10.80
N ARG A 267 -13.84 6.25 11.26
CA ARG A 267 -15.07 6.14 12.07
C ARG A 267 -15.02 4.99 13.05
N ILE A 268 -15.93 5.02 14.02
CA ILE A 268 -16.32 3.82 14.76
C ILE A 268 -17.19 2.97 13.83
N CYS A 269 -16.95 1.66 13.74
CA CYS A 269 -17.56 0.82 12.69
C CYS A 269 -19.04 0.48 12.89
N SER A 270 -19.54 0.48 14.13
CA SER A 270 -20.91 0.07 14.47
C SER A 270 -21.34 0.58 15.86
N LYS A 271 -22.62 0.36 16.21
CA LYS A 271 -23.19 0.64 17.55
C LYS A 271 -22.82 -0.39 18.64
N SER A 272 -21.99 -1.40 18.34
CA SER A 272 -21.58 -2.40 19.33
C SER A 272 -20.72 -1.78 20.45
N GLU A 273 -20.85 -2.27 21.68
CA GLU A 273 -19.96 -1.88 22.79
C GLU A 273 -18.49 -2.23 22.49
N ASP A 274 -18.27 -3.32 21.75
CA ASP A 274 -16.96 -3.76 21.27
C ASP A 274 -16.63 -3.22 19.87
N ALA A 275 -17.27 -2.15 19.41
CA ALA A 275 -16.95 -1.56 18.11
C ALA A 275 -15.48 -1.10 18.03
N VAL A 276 -14.92 -1.19 16.83
CA VAL A 276 -13.53 -0.86 16.53
C VAL A 276 -13.46 0.31 15.55
N VAL A 277 -12.30 0.96 15.47
CA VAL A 277 -12.04 1.99 14.47
C VAL A 277 -11.91 1.35 13.09
N GLU A 278 -12.59 1.92 12.11
CA GLU A 278 -12.44 1.63 10.69
C GLU A 278 -11.85 2.87 10.01
N PHE A 279 -10.74 2.69 9.28
CA PHE A 279 -10.25 3.74 8.38
C PHE A 279 -11.13 3.82 7.14
N ASN A 280 -11.38 5.03 6.68
CA ASN A 280 -12.13 5.25 5.45
C ASN A 280 -11.23 5.04 4.22
N PRO A 281 -11.83 4.88 3.02
CA PRO A 281 -11.08 4.94 1.78
C PRO A 281 -10.30 6.26 1.66
N PRO A 282 -9.11 6.25 1.02
CA PRO A 282 -8.29 7.45 0.89
C PRO A 282 -8.97 8.56 0.11
N GLU A 283 -8.70 9.79 0.53
CA GLU A 283 -9.24 11.01 -0.06
C GLU A 283 -8.19 11.65 -1.01
N PRO A 284 -8.63 12.24 -2.14
CA PRO A 284 -7.72 12.93 -3.06
C PRO A 284 -7.37 14.33 -2.53
N ILE A 285 -6.09 14.63 -2.40
CA ILE A 285 -5.58 15.98 -2.09
C ILE A 285 -4.80 16.56 -3.28
N PRO A 286 -4.76 17.89 -3.46
CA PRO A 286 -3.94 18.52 -4.50
C PRO A 286 -2.46 18.18 -4.36
N ARG A 287 -1.81 17.77 -5.45
CA ARG A 287 -0.37 17.53 -5.47
C ARG A 287 0.36 18.87 -5.62
N GLN A 288 0.73 19.47 -4.49
CA GLN A 288 1.35 20.80 -4.43
C GLN A 288 2.37 20.92 -3.27
N GLY A 289 3.27 21.89 -3.34
CA GLY A 289 4.29 22.12 -2.31
C GLY A 289 5.22 20.90 -2.14
N ALA A 290 5.46 20.47 -0.90
CA ALA A 290 6.31 19.31 -0.60
C ALA A 290 5.84 18.00 -1.27
N ALA A 291 4.52 17.85 -1.49
CA ALA A 291 3.92 16.70 -2.17
C ALA A 291 4.31 16.56 -3.65
N LEU A 292 5.00 17.55 -4.24
CA LEU A 292 5.60 17.44 -5.57
C LEU A 292 6.91 16.64 -5.57
N PHE A 293 7.61 16.55 -4.43
CA PHE A 293 9.00 16.09 -4.36
C PHE A 293 9.21 14.83 -3.50
N ALA A 294 8.40 14.64 -2.47
CA ALA A 294 8.51 13.49 -1.57
C ALA A 294 7.13 12.98 -1.10
N PRO A 295 7.03 11.71 -0.67
CA PRO A 295 5.85 11.16 0.00
C PRO A 295 5.41 12.01 1.20
N VAL A 296 4.09 12.07 1.44
CA VAL A 296 3.49 12.96 2.45
C VAL A 296 3.18 12.19 3.72
N LEU A 297 3.69 12.67 4.87
CA LEU A 297 3.36 12.14 6.20
C LEU A 297 1.85 12.25 6.45
N HIS A 298 1.23 11.15 6.85
CA HIS A 298 -0.20 11.09 7.17
C HIS A 298 -0.47 10.15 8.36
N THR A 299 -1.70 10.15 8.83
CA THR A 299 -2.08 9.64 10.16
C THR A 299 -2.65 8.22 10.16
N GLN A 300 -2.63 7.53 9.02
CA GLN A 300 -3.32 6.27 8.81
C GLN A 300 -2.50 5.35 7.89
N TYR A 301 -2.96 4.12 7.70
CA TYR A 301 -2.23 3.04 7.04
C TYR A 301 -3.23 2.13 6.32
N SER A 302 -2.80 1.45 5.25
CA SER A 302 -3.60 0.44 4.58
C SER A 302 -2.92 -0.91 4.43
N GLU A 303 -3.72 -1.94 4.71
CA GLU A 303 -3.43 -3.34 4.41
C GLU A 303 -3.56 -3.67 2.91
N ALA A 304 -4.11 -2.77 2.09
CA ALA A 304 -4.22 -2.94 0.63
C ALA A 304 -2.90 -2.67 -0.11
N PHE A 305 -2.05 -1.80 0.45
CA PHE A 305 -0.70 -1.52 -0.04
C PHE A 305 0.15 -0.93 1.10
N HIS A 306 1.25 -1.60 1.41
CA HIS A 306 2.32 -1.03 2.22
C HIS A 306 3.69 -1.52 1.79
N PHE A 307 4.66 -0.61 1.77
CA PHE A 307 6.06 -0.84 1.37
C PHE A 307 7.01 -0.24 2.41
N GLY A 308 8.06 -0.96 2.77
CA GLY A 308 9.05 -0.49 3.74
C GLY A 308 10.17 -1.49 3.97
N PRO A 309 11.06 -1.26 4.93
CA PRO A 309 12.13 -2.19 5.25
C PRO A 309 11.53 -3.45 5.92
N VAL A 310 12.08 -4.63 5.61
CA VAL A 310 11.56 -5.93 6.09
C VAL A 310 11.52 -6.02 7.61
N ARG A 311 12.44 -5.37 8.33
CA ARG A 311 12.38 -5.25 9.79
C ARG A 311 11.02 -4.76 10.29
N ALA A 312 10.38 -3.81 9.62
CA ALA A 312 9.05 -3.31 9.99
C ALA A 312 7.97 -4.41 9.93
N LEU A 313 8.04 -5.25 8.89
CA LEU A 313 7.11 -6.38 8.72
C LEU A 313 7.36 -7.47 9.78
N LEU A 314 8.62 -7.70 10.16
CA LEU A 314 9.00 -8.68 11.18
C LEU A 314 8.64 -8.21 12.60
N ASP A 315 8.77 -6.91 12.88
CA ASP A 315 8.43 -6.28 14.17
C ASP A 315 6.92 -6.19 14.40
N VAL A 316 6.14 -5.95 13.33
CA VAL A 316 4.69 -5.73 13.40
C VAL A 316 3.95 -6.60 12.39
N ARG A 317 3.97 -7.91 12.68
CA ARG A 317 3.18 -8.91 11.95
C ARG A 317 1.68 -8.75 12.15
N SER A 318 0.89 -9.20 11.18
CA SER A 318 -0.56 -9.38 11.28
C SER A 318 -0.92 -10.28 12.47
N ASP A 319 -2.02 -10.01 13.16
CA ASP A 319 -2.49 -10.85 14.28
C ASP A 319 -3.32 -12.05 13.74
N PRO A 320 -2.90 -13.31 13.96
CA PRO A 320 -3.66 -14.47 13.52
C PRO A 320 -4.88 -14.79 14.42
N HIS A 321 -4.97 -14.17 15.60
CA HIS A 321 -6.05 -14.35 16.57
C HIS A 321 -7.21 -13.35 16.36
N THR A 322 -7.19 -12.59 15.25
CA THR A 322 -8.30 -11.75 14.80
C THR A 322 -8.96 -12.30 13.51
N PRO A 323 -9.61 -13.48 13.56
CA PRO A 323 -10.23 -14.08 12.38
C PRO A 323 -11.56 -13.40 12.01
N LEU A 324 -11.95 -13.54 10.74
CA LEU A 324 -13.25 -13.15 10.16
C LEU A 324 -13.61 -11.66 10.17
N ILE A 325 -12.90 -10.80 10.92
CA ILE A 325 -13.11 -9.35 10.91
C ILE A 325 -12.49 -8.67 9.68
N SER A 326 -13.12 -7.57 9.25
CA SER A 326 -12.64 -6.69 8.17
C SER A 326 -12.29 -5.28 8.63
N ALA A 327 -12.92 -4.79 9.70
CA ALA A 327 -12.64 -3.50 10.34
C ALA A 327 -11.68 -3.69 11.54
N GLY A 328 -11.15 -2.60 12.10
CA GLY A 328 -10.26 -2.64 13.27
C GLY A 328 -8.80 -3.01 12.96
N LEU A 329 -8.57 -3.94 12.03
CA LEU A 329 -7.25 -4.47 11.68
C LEU A 329 -6.23 -3.38 11.33
N GLU A 330 -6.59 -2.48 10.41
CA GLU A 330 -5.69 -1.41 9.97
C GLU A 330 -5.34 -0.45 11.12
N TYR A 331 -6.32 -0.03 11.94
CA TYR A 331 -6.08 0.84 13.09
C TYR A 331 -5.26 0.17 14.18
N ALA A 332 -5.56 -1.09 14.51
CA ALA A 332 -4.83 -1.86 15.52
C ALA A 332 -3.36 -2.05 15.11
N ARG A 333 -3.11 -2.41 13.84
CA ARG A 333 -1.74 -2.56 13.32
C ARG A 333 -1.03 -1.22 13.18
N ALA A 334 -1.70 -0.17 12.72
CA ALA A 334 -1.16 1.18 12.64
C ALA A 334 -0.69 1.66 14.02
N THR A 335 -1.51 1.45 15.06
CA THR A 335 -1.14 1.78 16.44
C THR A 335 0.11 1.01 16.88
N ARG A 336 0.22 -0.28 16.59
CA ARG A 336 1.40 -1.12 16.93
C ARG A 336 2.67 -0.72 16.18
N PHE A 337 2.56 -0.30 14.91
CA PHE A 337 3.64 0.30 14.14
C PHE A 337 4.09 1.62 14.76
N TRP A 338 3.16 2.55 14.97
CA TRP A 338 3.49 3.91 15.39
C TRP A 338 4.07 3.98 16.81
N THR A 339 3.56 3.18 17.73
CA THR A 339 4.09 3.03 19.10
C THR A 339 5.48 2.36 19.14
N ARG A 340 5.91 1.72 18.04
CA ARG A 340 7.29 1.21 17.83
C ARG A 340 8.19 2.18 17.05
N GLY A 341 7.73 3.40 16.77
CA GLY A 341 8.49 4.44 16.07
C GLY A 341 8.32 4.47 14.54
N TYR A 342 7.47 3.60 13.95
CA TYR A 342 7.20 3.61 12.51
C TYR A 342 6.24 4.74 12.11
N ASP A 343 6.42 5.30 10.92
CA ASP A 343 5.62 6.42 10.41
C ASP A 343 5.08 6.15 9.00
N PHE A 344 3.86 6.60 8.73
CA PHE A 344 3.17 6.34 7.46
C PHE A 344 3.30 7.51 6.49
N TYR A 345 3.65 7.20 5.24
CA TYR A 345 3.77 8.19 4.18
C TYR A 345 2.96 7.76 2.96
N ALA A 346 2.12 8.66 2.47
CA ALA A 346 1.39 8.44 1.24
C ALA A 346 2.34 8.69 0.04
N PRO A 347 2.52 7.72 -0.87
CA PRO A 347 3.30 7.91 -2.10
C PRO A 347 2.91 9.18 -2.85
N ASN A 348 3.89 9.99 -3.24
CA ASN A 348 3.61 11.20 -4.01
C ASN A 348 3.33 10.90 -5.49
N GLU A 349 3.80 9.77 -6.02
CA GLU A 349 3.49 9.28 -7.38
C GLU A 349 2.72 7.95 -7.37
N ASP A 350 1.93 7.71 -8.41
CA ASP A 350 1.11 6.50 -8.53
C ASP A 350 1.96 5.31 -8.99
N VAL A 351 2.43 4.51 -8.04
CA VAL A 351 3.24 3.30 -8.32
C VAL A 351 2.38 2.08 -8.67
N LEU A 352 1.17 2.03 -8.10
CA LEU A 352 0.20 0.95 -8.31
C LEU A 352 -1.19 1.53 -8.56
N PHE A 353 -2.04 0.73 -9.22
CA PHE A 353 -3.47 0.99 -9.35
C PHE A 353 -4.27 -0.21 -8.85
N GLY A 354 -5.50 0.03 -8.38
CA GLY A 354 -6.43 -0.99 -7.91
C GLY A 354 -7.51 -1.35 -8.94
N ARG A 355 -7.62 -2.63 -9.28
CA ARG A 355 -8.77 -3.29 -9.92
C ARG A 355 -9.80 -3.58 -8.83
N TYR A 356 -10.58 -2.58 -8.41
CA TYR A 356 -11.59 -2.71 -7.34
C TYR A 356 -12.83 -3.49 -7.78
N ARG A 357 -12.63 -4.78 -8.07
CA ARG A 357 -13.67 -5.75 -8.41
C ARG A 357 -14.26 -6.36 -7.14
N TRP A 358 -15.51 -6.78 -7.22
CA TRP A 358 -16.10 -7.62 -6.19
C TRP A 358 -15.41 -8.98 -6.18
N GLN A 359 -15.00 -9.44 -5.00
CA GLN A 359 -14.48 -10.77 -4.74
C GLN A 359 -15.42 -11.50 -3.76
N GLU A 360 -15.44 -12.83 -3.83
CA GLU A 360 -16.14 -13.64 -2.84
C GLU A 360 -15.39 -13.57 -1.50
N PRO A 361 -16.06 -13.29 -0.37
CA PRO A 361 -15.38 -13.13 0.90
C PRO A 361 -14.87 -14.49 1.44
N PRO A 362 -13.66 -14.55 2.03
CA PRO A 362 -13.05 -15.77 2.57
C PRO A 362 -13.68 -16.18 3.91
N LEU A 363 -14.96 -16.56 3.89
CA LEU A 363 -15.79 -16.82 5.07
C LEU A 363 -16.56 -18.15 4.90
N PRO A 364 -16.72 -18.98 5.95
CA PRO A 364 -17.46 -20.24 5.86
C PRO A 364 -18.93 -19.99 5.53
N MET A 365 -19.38 -20.35 4.34
CA MET A 365 -20.75 -20.08 3.88
C MET A 365 -21.78 -20.94 4.62
N SER A 366 -22.86 -20.32 5.09
CA SER A 366 -23.99 -21.05 5.66
C SER A 366 -24.66 -21.93 4.58
N SER A 367 -25.05 -23.12 5.00
CA SER A 367 -25.90 -24.07 4.26
C SER A 367 -27.34 -23.59 4.06
N GLY A 368 -27.79 -22.60 4.84
CA GLY A 368 -29.18 -22.15 4.86
C GLY A 368 -30.17 -23.15 5.49
N SER A 369 -29.70 -24.22 6.13
CA SER A 369 -30.57 -25.17 6.84
C SER A 369 -31.01 -24.62 8.21
N MET A 370 -32.14 -25.10 8.74
CA MET A 370 -32.71 -24.58 10.00
C MET A 370 -31.79 -24.82 11.23
N ASP A 371 -30.96 -25.86 11.20
CA ASP A 371 -30.06 -26.22 12.29
C ASP A 371 -28.67 -25.56 12.15
N ASP A 372 -28.47 -24.73 11.13
CA ASP A 372 -27.18 -24.12 10.81
C ASP A 372 -26.83 -22.95 11.74
N ASN A 373 -25.83 -23.18 12.61
CA ASN A 373 -25.32 -22.15 13.52
C ASN A 373 -24.13 -21.35 12.94
N THR A 374 -23.74 -21.54 11.66
CA THR A 374 -22.55 -20.93 11.05
C THR A 374 -22.49 -19.41 11.22
N ASP A 375 -23.60 -18.70 10.99
CA ASP A 375 -23.62 -17.23 11.13
C ASP A 375 -23.51 -16.76 12.59
N LYS A 376 -24.05 -17.54 13.54
CA LYS A 376 -23.92 -17.28 14.98
C LYS A 376 -22.49 -17.52 15.46
N GLU A 377 -21.87 -18.62 15.05
CA GLU A 377 -20.47 -18.92 15.34
C GLU A 377 -19.52 -17.89 14.70
N ARG A 378 -19.80 -17.48 13.46
CA ARG A 378 -19.09 -16.40 12.77
C ARG A 378 -19.16 -15.11 13.57
N GLN A 379 -20.35 -14.67 14.00
CA GLN A 379 -20.52 -13.45 14.78
C GLN A 379 -19.76 -13.54 16.11
N GLN A 380 -19.90 -14.65 16.86
CA GLN A 380 -19.16 -14.87 18.11
C GLN A 380 -17.63 -14.81 17.93
N ARG A 381 -17.10 -15.32 16.82
CA ARG A 381 -15.67 -15.22 16.50
C ARG A 381 -15.24 -13.80 16.14
N MET A 382 -16.09 -13.04 15.44
CA MET A 382 -15.86 -11.62 15.14
C MET A 382 -15.91 -10.76 16.40
N ASP A 383 -16.84 -11.03 17.33
CA ASP A 383 -16.96 -10.32 18.61
C ASP A 383 -15.70 -10.54 19.46
N LYS A 384 -15.23 -11.79 19.58
CA LYS A 384 -13.96 -12.12 20.26
C LYS A 384 -12.76 -11.44 19.62
N ALA A 385 -12.70 -11.36 18.29
CA ALA A 385 -11.62 -10.67 17.58
C ALA A 385 -11.64 -9.15 17.83
N ASN A 386 -12.83 -8.53 17.86
CA ASN A 386 -12.99 -7.12 18.22
C ASN A 386 -12.59 -6.84 19.68
N GLN A 387 -13.02 -7.70 20.61
CA GLN A 387 -12.66 -7.63 22.03
C GLN A 387 -11.15 -7.75 22.23
N ARG A 388 -10.49 -8.68 21.53
CA ARG A 388 -9.02 -8.80 21.53
C ARG A 388 -8.34 -7.52 21.05
N ILE A 389 -8.79 -6.93 19.95
CA ILE A 389 -8.25 -5.64 19.46
C ILE A 389 -8.39 -4.57 20.55
N ARG A 390 -9.56 -4.47 21.18
CA ARG A 390 -9.82 -3.47 22.23
C ARG A 390 -8.94 -3.68 23.46
N GLN A 391 -8.79 -4.91 23.93
CA GLN A 391 -7.89 -5.26 25.04
C GLN A 391 -6.42 -4.94 24.73
N LEU A 392 -5.90 -5.30 23.55
CA LEU A 392 -4.53 -4.96 23.13
C LEU A 392 -4.28 -3.44 23.01
N LEU A 393 -5.34 -2.65 22.81
CA LEU A 393 -5.31 -1.18 22.76
C LEU A 393 -5.56 -0.52 24.14
N GLY A 394 -5.79 -1.28 25.20
CA GLY A 394 -6.14 -0.73 26.53
C GLY A 394 -7.52 -0.07 26.57
N LEU A 395 -8.49 -0.62 25.84
CA LEU A 395 -9.87 -0.14 25.73
C LEU A 395 -10.83 -1.09 26.47
N PRO A 396 -11.94 -0.58 27.04
CA PRO A 396 -12.93 -1.41 27.72
C PRO A 396 -13.64 -2.35 26.73
N VAL A 397 -14.03 -3.53 27.21
CA VAL A 397 -14.76 -4.54 26.44
C VAL A 397 -16.03 -4.98 27.18
N SER A 398 -17.03 -5.47 26.45
CA SER A 398 -18.28 -5.98 27.05
C SER A 398 -18.07 -7.25 27.88
N ALA A 399 -17.10 -8.09 27.48
CA ALA A 399 -16.74 -9.33 28.16
C ALA A 399 -15.21 -9.44 28.32
N GLN A 400 -14.75 -9.39 29.57
CA GLN A 400 -13.37 -9.74 29.90
C GLN A 400 -13.12 -11.21 29.52
N HIS A 401 -12.00 -11.47 28.86
CA HIS A 401 -11.54 -12.82 28.53
C HIS A 401 -10.33 -13.16 29.40
N ASP A 402 -10.00 -14.46 29.48
CA ASP A 402 -8.75 -14.95 30.07
C ASP A 402 -7.51 -14.43 29.30
N GLU A 403 -6.33 -14.82 29.76
CA GLU A 403 -5.04 -14.39 29.22
C GLU A 403 -4.98 -14.46 27.67
N LEU A 404 -4.69 -13.32 27.04
CA LEU A 404 -4.65 -13.20 25.59
C LEU A 404 -3.49 -14.01 25.00
N GLU A 405 -3.81 -14.95 24.10
CA GLU A 405 -2.79 -15.74 23.42
C GLU A 405 -1.75 -14.83 22.72
N GLN A 406 -0.46 -15.04 23.03
CA GLN A 406 0.67 -14.28 22.50
C GLN A 406 0.55 -12.75 22.74
N MET A 407 -0.07 -12.31 23.84
CA MET A 407 -0.29 -10.89 24.16
C MET A 407 0.93 -10.00 23.93
N GLU A 408 2.11 -10.40 24.44
CA GLU A 408 3.36 -9.62 24.33
C GLU A 408 3.81 -9.38 22.88
N VAL A 409 3.55 -10.33 21.97
CA VAL A 409 3.90 -10.22 20.53
C VAL A 409 3.00 -9.20 19.82
N TYR A 410 1.73 -9.12 20.23
CA TYR A 410 0.74 -8.23 19.63
C TYR A 410 0.46 -6.96 20.44
N ALA A 411 1.16 -6.76 21.56
CA ALA A 411 1.10 -5.56 22.38
C ALA A 411 1.58 -4.30 21.62
N LEU A 412 1.28 -3.14 22.20
CA LEU A 412 1.82 -1.85 21.77
C LEU A 412 3.34 -1.78 21.92
N GLY A 413 3.97 -0.89 21.16
CA GLY A 413 5.38 -0.54 21.36
C GLY A 413 5.60 0.41 22.53
N THR A 414 6.86 0.59 22.88
CA THR A 414 7.30 1.43 24.00
C THR A 414 7.96 2.75 23.59
N GLN A 415 8.22 2.97 22.29
CA GLN A 415 8.93 4.15 21.80
C GLN A 415 8.04 5.40 21.82
N ARG A 416 6.75 5.25 21.51
CA ARG A 416 5.76 6.34 21.58
C ARG A 416 4.51 5.88 22.33
N SER A 417 3.92 6.78 23.12
CA SER A 417 2.77 6.46 23.97
C SER A 417 1.45 6.40 23.19
N MET A 418 0.47 5.65 23.71
CA MET A 418 -0.88 5.62 23.14
C MET A 418 -1.54 7.00 23.15
N ALA A 419 -1.29 7.84 24.17
CA ALA A 419 -1.81 9.20 24.22
C ALA A 419 -1.28 10.05 23.05
N ALA A 420 0.02 9.99 22.78
CA ALA A 420 0.62 10.67 21.63
C ALA A 420 0.11 10.15 20.29
N TRP A 421 -0.29 8.87 20.20
CA TRP A 421 -0.97 8.33 19.00
C TRP A 421 -2.37 8.91 18.81
N LEU A 422 -3.15 9.07 19.88
CA LEU A 422 -4.46 9.75 19.81
C LEU A 422 -4.30 11.19 19.32
N ASP A 423 -3.33 11.92 19.89
CA ASP A 423 -3.04 13.31 19.52
C ASP A 423 -2.51 13.45 18.10
N PHE A 424 -1.65 12.54 17.63
CA PHE A 424 -1.14 12.51 16.26
C PHE A 424 -2.23 12.13 15.25
N SER A 425 -2.96 11.04 15.52
CA SER A 425 -3.95 10.51 14.59
C SER A 425 -5.25 11.33 14.55
N GLY A 426 -5.60 12.01 15.64
CA GLY A 426 -6.88 12.71 15.80
C GLY A 426 -8.08 11.77 15.92
N ILE A 427 -7.86 10.51 16.32
CA ILE A 427 -8.88 9.47 16.43
C ILE A 427 -9.02 9.10 17.91
N ASP A 428 -10.24 9.20 18.45
CA ASP A 428 -10.56 8.65 19.78
C ASP A 428 -11.33 7.32 19.63
N PRO A 429 -10.69 6.16 19.88
CA PRO A 429 -11.35 4.86 19.79
C PRO A 429 -12.36 4.59 20.94
N ARG A 430 -12.51 5.52 21.89
CA ARG A 430 -13.55 5.49 22.94
C ARG A 430 -14.79 6.31 22.59
N ALA A 431 -14.77 7.09 21.50
CA ALA A 431 -15.91 7.88 21.09
C ALA A 431 -17.13 6.99 20.77
N PRO A 432 -18.37 7.46 20.98
CA PRO A 432 -19.56 6.73 20.58
C PRO A 432 -19.68 6.65 19.05
N TYR A 433 -20.41 5.66 18.55
CA TYR A 433 -20.74 5.56 17.13
C TYR A 433 -21.58 6.76 16.66
N ASN A 434 -21.11 7.48 15.65
CA ASN A 434 -21.85 8.57 15.03
C ASN A 434 -22.51 8.12 13.72
N GLU A 435 -23.83 7.93 13.73
CA GLU A 435 -24.58 7.50 12.55
C GLU A 435 -24.81 8.59 11.49
N SER A 436 -24.55 9.87 11.83
CA SER A 436 -24.76 11.00 10.92
C SER A 436 -23.62 11.23 9.92
N THR A 437 -22.48 10.54 10.08
CA THR A 437 -21.29 10.74 9.23
C THR A 437 -20.49 9.45 9.06
N THR A 438 -19.87 9.27 7.89
CA THR A 438 -18.81 8.27 7.70
C THR A 438 -17.42 8.81 8.08
N ASN A 439 -17.27 10.13 8.20
CA ASN A 439 -16.00 10.80 8.47
C ASN A 439 -16.06 11.39 9.89
N GLN A 440 -16.16 10.51 10.89
CA GLN A 440 -16.28 10.90 12.31
C GLN A 440 -15.00 11.55 12.84
N PHE A 441 -13.85 11.08 12.35
CA PHE A 441 -12.54 11.68 12.56
C PHE A 441 -11.97 12.08 11.21
N THR A 442 -11.37 13.27 11.11
CA THR A 442 -10.68 13.71 9.89
C THR A 442 -9.45 14.55 10.20
N ARG A 443 -8.39 14.32 9.42
CA ARG A 443 -7.12 15.07 9.40
C ARG A 443 -6.74 15.51 7.99
N CYS A 444 -7.64 15.35 7.01
CA CYS A 444 -7.32 15.57 5.59
C CYS A 444 -6.82 16.99 5.31
N ASP A 445 -7.45 18.00 5.90
CA ASP A 445 -6.98 19.40 5.83
C ASP A 445 -5.61 19.60 6.47
N ALA A 446 -5.29 18.89 7.56
CA ALA A 446 -4.00 18.99 8.22
C ALA A 446 -2.89 18.34 7.38
N VAL A 447 -3.17 17.19 6.75
CA VAL A 447 -2.26 16.52 5.80
C VAL A 447 -2.04 17.41 4.57
N ALA A 448 -3.11 17.89 3.93
CA ALA A 448 -3.04 18.71 2.72
C ALA A 448 -2.34 20.07 2.91
N SER A 449 -2.29 20.59 4.14
CA SER A 449 -1.61 21.84 4.50
C SER A 449 -0.25 21.65 5.21
N GLY A 450 0.25 20.41 5.34
CA GLY A 450 1.53 20.14 5.99
C GLY A 450 1.57 20.41 7.50
N ARG A 451 0.40 20.42 8.16
CA ARG A 451 0.24 20.60 9.62
C ARG A 451 0.29 19.28 10.41
N VAL A 452 0.43 18.14 9.73
CA VAL A 452 0.83 16.89 10.38
C VAL A 452 2.34 16.88 10.49
N HIS A 453 2.85 16.89 11.72
CA HIS A 453 4.27 16.96 12.02
C HIS A 453 4.80 15.60 12.49
N TYR A 454 6.06 15.31 12.16
CA TYR A 454 6.77 14.14 12.68
C TYR A 454 6.88 14.22 14.20
N VAL A 455 6.64 13.09 14.87
CA VAL A 455 6.80 12.94 16.32
C VAL A 455 8.05 12.09 16.56
N PRO A 456 9.08 12.57 17.28
CA PRO A 456 10.25 11.76 17.63
C PRO A 456 9.87 10.44 18.33
N TYR A 457 10.74 9.44 18.20
CA TYR A 457 10.66 8.15 18.89
C TYR A 457 11.88 7.94 19.78
#